data_AF-A0A1J4UKW4-F1
#
_entry.id   AF-A0A1J4UKW4-F1
#
_cell.length_a   1.000
_cell.length_b   1.000
_cell.length_c   1.000
_cell.angle_alpha   90.00
_cell.angle_beta   90.00
_cell.angle_gamma   90.00
#
_symmetry.space_group_name_H-M   'P 1'
#
loop_
_entity.id
_entity.type
_entity.pdbx_description
1 polymer ?
#
loop_
_entity_poly.entity_id
_entity_poly.type
_entity_poly.pdbx_seq_one_letter_code
_entity_poly.pdbx_strand_id
1 'polypeptide(L)'
;MGKVMTVMKVFPQEETDLNALLEAVKAVKGCNSARIEDFVFGAKIIKASFICEDKEGVDYEEVVKKVQGVSEVQVDEVGLIS
;
A
#
# COMPACT_ATOMS: atom_id res chain seq x y z
N MET A 1 6.44 7.66 21.95
CA MET A 1 6.34 8.38 20.66
C MET A 1 5.42 7.56 19.81
N GLY A 2 4.42 8.21 19.22
CA GLY A 2 3.31 7.51 18.59
C GLY A 2 3.71 6.89 17.26
N LYS A 3 3.34 5.65 16.98
CA LYS A 3 3.47 5.05 15.64
C LYS A 3 2.11 4.95 14.98
N VAL A 4 2.02 5.38 13.74
CA VAL A 4 0.78 5.32 12.95
C VAL A 4 0.94 4.24 11.89
N MET A 5 -0.06 3.37 11.78
CA MET A 5 -0.18 2.39 10.72
C MET A 5 -1.26 2.81 9.73
N THR A 6 -0.96 2.70 8.45
CA THR A 6 -1.92 2.85 7.35
C THR A 6 -2.02 1.52 6.61
N VAL A 7 -3.24 0.97 6.50
CA VAL A 7 -3.54 -0.20 5.69
C VAL A 7 -4.29 0.24 4.44
N MET A 8 -3.88 -0.28 3.29
CA MET A 8 -4.47 0.09 2.01
C MET A 8 -4.50 -1.08 1.01
N LYS A 9 -5.44 -0.98 0.08
CA LYS A 9 -5.51 -1.80 -1.14
C LYS A 9 -4.91 -1.01 -2.29
N VAL A 10 -4.03 -1.65 -3.04
CA VAL A 10 -3.39 -1.10 -4.23
C VAL A 10 -3.91 -1.89 -5.42
N PHE A 11 -4.60 -1.19 -6.31
CA PHE A 11 -5.15 -1.75 -7.52
C PHE A 11 -4.13 -1.61 -8.65
N PRO A 12 -3.80 -2.71 -9.34
CA PRO A 12 -2.91 -2.66 -10.50
C PRO A 12 -3.60 -2.01 -11.70
N GLN A 13 -2.82 -1.45 -12.63
CA GLN A 13 -3.29 -1.16 -13.99
C GLN A 13 -3.46 -2.48 -14.76
N GLU A 14 -4.26 -2.45 -15.83
CA GLU A 14 -4.39 -3.60 -16.72
C GLU A 14 -3.02 -4.07 -17.22
N GLU A 15 -2.84 -5.39 -17.36
CA GLU A 15 -1.60 -6.04 -17.81
C GLU A 15 -0.35 -5.82 -16.92
N THR A 16 -0.50 -5.21 -15.73
CA THR A 16 0.62 -5.04 -14.80
C THR A 16 1.09 -6.38 -14.22
N ASP A 17 2.40 -6.62 -14.23
CA ASP A 17 3.00 -7.73 -13.47
C ASP A 17 2.85 -7.47 -11.96
N LEU A 18 1.96 -8.24 -11.34
CA LEU A 18 1.65 -8.13 -9.91
C LEU A 18 2.86 -8.38 -9.01
N ASN A 19 3.80 -9.23 -9.42
CA ASN A 19 4.99 -9.49 -8.62
C ASN A 19 5.94 -8.30 -8.67
N ALA A 20 6.14 -7.72 -9.86
CA ALA A 20 6.93 -6.51 -10.00
C ALA A 20 6.30 -5.34 -9.23
N LEU A 21 4.98 -5.17 -9.32
CA LEU A 21 4.26 -4.15 -8.57
C LEU A 21 4.37 -4.37 -7.06
N LEU A 22 4.26 -5.63 -6.60
CA LEU A 22 4.42 -5.98 -5.20
C LEU A 22 5.80 -5.58 -4.67
N GLU A 23 6.86 -5.88 -5.41
CA GLU A 23 8.22 -5.50 -5.02
C GLU A 23 8.42 -3.98 -5.03
N ALA A 24 7.81 -3.27 -5.99
CA ALA A 24 7.83 -1.81 -6.02
C ALA A 24 7.11 -1.18 -4.81
N VAL A 25 5.95 -1.73 -4.41
CA VAL A 25 5.21 -1.30 -3.22
C VAL A 25 6.00 -1.60 -1.94
N LYS A 26 6.67 -2.77 -1.85
CA LYS A 26 7.54 -3.11 -0.71
C LYS A 26 8.76 -2.18 -0.59
N ALA A 27 9.25 -1.65 -1.71
CA ALA A 27 10.38 -0.73 -1.72
C ALA A 27 10.04 0.67 -1.20
N VAL A 28 8.75 1.02 -1.08
CA VAL A 28 8.31 2.28 -0.49
C VAL A 28 8.72 2.32 0.98
N LYS A 29 9.42 3.40 1.37
CA LYS A 29 9.88 3.61 2.75
C LYS A 29 8.69 3.50 3.71
N GLY A 30 8.86 2.76 4.80
CA GLY A 30 7.82 2.57 5.81
C GLY A 30 6.88 1.40 5.53
N CYS A 31 7.04 0.68 4.40
CA CYS A 31 6.30 -0.56 4.17
C CYS A 31 6.59 -1.57 5.28
N ASN A 32 5.54 -2.01 5.96
CA ASN A 32 5.58 -3.03 7.00
C ASN A 32 5.18 -4.40 6.46
N SER A 33 4.15 -4.46 5.62
CA SER A 33 3.76 -5.67 4.92
C SER A 33 3.13 -5.34 3.57
N ALA A 34 3.34 -6.20 2.58
CA ALA A 34 2.61 -6.15 1.32
C ALA A 34 2.45 -7.57 0.78
N ARG A 35 1.27 -7.92 0.30
CA ARG A 35 0.97 -9.22 -0.29
C ARG A 35 -0.10 -9.12 -1.36
N ILE A 36 -0.04 -10.00 -2.34
CA ILE A 36 -1.11 -10.16 -3.33
C ILE A 36 -2.27 -10.88 -2.65
N GLU A 37 -3.48 -10.35 -2.81
CA GLU A 37 -4.71 -10.96 -2.35
C GLU A 37 -5.70 -11.10 -3.51
N ASP A 38 -6.48 -12.18 -3.46
CA ASP A 38 -7.64 -12.32 -4.34
C ASP A 38 -8.73 -11.33 -3.88
N PHE A 39 -9.32 -10.66 -4.85
CA PHE A 39 -10.39 -9.69 -4.70
C PHE A 39 -11.63 -10.14 -5.48
N VAL A 40 -12.68 -9.32 -5.49
CA VAL A 40 -13.95 -9.68 -6.14
C VAL A 40 -13.74 -10.06 -7.61
N PHE A 41 -14.50 -11.06 -8.05
CA PHE A 41 -14.50 -11.56 -9.44
C PHE A 41 -13.13 -12.06 -9.95
N GLY A 42 -12.27 -12.55 -9.05
CA GLY A 42 -10.95 -13.08 -9.43
C GLY A 42 -9.93 -12.01 -9.79
N ALA A 43 -10.27 -10.73 -9.61
CA ALA A 43 -9.29 -9.66 -9.63
C ALA A 43 -8.26 -9.87 -8.52
N LYS A 44 -7.03 -9.44 -8.73
CA LYS A 44 -5.99 -9.49 -7.71
C LYS A 44 -5.54 -8.08 -7.40
N ILE A 45 -5.32 -7.82 -6.12
CA ILE A 45 -4.83 -6.54 -5.60
C ILE A 45 -3.60 -6.78 -4.74
N ILE A 46 -2.89 -5.71 -4.39
CA ILE A 46 -1.90 -5.76 -3.33
C ILE A 46 -2.50 -5.14 -2.07
N LYS A 47 -2.57 -5.91 -0.99
CA LYS A 47 -2.86 -5.38 0.33
C LYS A 47 -1.55 -5.02 1.00
N ALA A 48 -1.39 -3.74 1.35
CA ALA A 48 -0.17 -3.21 1.95
C ALA A 48 -0.46 -2.48 3.27
N SER A 49 0.50 -2.53 4.20
CA SER A 49 0.51 -1.73 5.42
C SER A 49 1.81 -0.95 5.52
N PHE A 50 1.72 0.28 6.02
CA PHE A 50 2.82 1.20 6.20
C PHE A 50 2.85 1.72 7.62
N ILE A 51 4.04 1.94 8.17
CA ILE A 51 4.23 2.50 9.51
C ILE A 51 5.12 3.73 9.42
N CYS A 52 4.69 4.84 10.01
CA CYS A 52 5.52 6.02 10.25
C CYS A 52 5.43 6.45 11.71
N GLU A 53 6.36 7.32 12.12
CA GLU A 53 6.19 8.06 13.37
C GLU A 53 5.10 9.12 13.18
N ASP A 54 4.25 9.34 14.19
CA ASP A 54 3.14 10.31 14.17
C ASP A 54 3.59 11.73 13.75
N LYS A 55 4.85 12.08 14.03
CA LYS A 55 5.45 13.37 13.70
C LYS A 55 5.85 13.52 12.23
N GLU A 56 6.00 12.43 11.48
CA GLU A 56 6.48 12.47 10.09
C GLU A 56 5.38 12.91 9.10
N GLY A 57 4.10 12.70 9.43
CA GLY A 57 2.98 13.19 8.61
C GLY A 57 3.00 12.67 7.16
N VAL A 58 3.40 11.42 6.95
CA VAL A 58 3.53 10.83 5.61
C VAL A 58 2.17 10.44 5.05
N ASP A 59 1.83 10.99 3.90
CA ASP A 59 0.67 10.57 3.11
C ASP A 59 1.05 9.38 2.20
N TYR A 60 0.88 8.17 2.72
CA TYR A 60 1.19 6.95 1.98
C TYR A 60 0.28 6.74 0.77
N GLU A 61 -0.94 7.29 0.76
CA GLU A 61 -1.84 7.18 -0.38
C GLU A 61 -1.22 7.87 -1.61
N GLU A 62 -0.78 9.12 -1.44
CA GLU A 62 -0.14 9.90 -2.50
C GLU A 62 1.23 9.34 -2.92
N VAL A 63 1.96 8.74 -1.99
CA VAL A 63 3.24 8.09 -2.30
C VAL A 63 3.02 6.83 -3.15
N VAL A 64 2.08 5.97 -2.75
CA VAL A 64 1.82 4.70 -3.43
C VAL A 64 1.12 4.91 -4.78
N LYS A 65 0.23 5.90 -4.92
CA LYS A 65 -0.37 6.26 -6.22
C LYS A 65 0.66 6.60 -7.31
N LYS A 66 1.86 7.06 -6.92
CA LYS A 66 2.95 7.41 -7.86
C LYS A 66 3.79 6.20 -8.28
N VAL A 67 3.58 5.04 -7.68
CA VAL A 67 4.26 3.80 -8.08
C VAL A 67 3.75 3.38 -9.46
N GLN A 68 4.67 3.11 -10.38
CA GLN A 68 4.31 2.67 -11.73
C GLN A 68 3.53 1.35 -11.68
N GLY A 69 2.44 1.28 -12.44
CA GLY A 69 1.56 0.11 -12.47
C GLY A 69 0.44 0.17 -11.44
N VAL A 70 0.36 1.22 -10.61
CA VAL A 70 -0.82 1.49 -9.76
C VAL A 70 -1.87 2.23 -10.58
N SER A 71 -3.11 1.73 -10.55
CA SER A 71 -4.28 2.43 -11.11
C SER A 71 -4.99 3.25 -10.03
N GLU A 72 -5.20 2.64 -8.88
CA GLU A 72 -5.93 3.24 -7.76
C GLU A 72 -5.37 2.74 -6.43
N VAL A 73 -5.50 3.56 -5.39
CA VAL A 73 -5.21 3.21 -4.00
C VAL A 73 -6.43 3.51 -3.17
N GLN A 74 -6.83 2.55 -2.35
CA GLN A 74 -7.91 2.71 -1.38
C GLN A 74 -7.35 2.51 0.02
N VAL A 75 -7.43 3.54 0.86
CA VAL A 75 -7.09 3.43 2.28
C VAL A 75 -8.22 2.70 3.01
N ASP A 76 -7.87 1.60 3.67
CA ASP A 76 -8.81 0.79 4.45
C ASP A 76 -8.85 1.25 5.92
N GLU A 77 -7.68 1.50 6.51
CA GLU A 77 -7.56 1.81 7.93
C GLU A 77 -6.36 2.72 8.20
N VAL A 78 -6.52 3.66 9.13
CA VAL A 78 -5.43 4.44 9.71
C VAL A 78 -5.58 4.42 11.22
N GLY A 79 -4.52 4.06 11.93
CA GLY A 79 -4.59 3.91 13.39
C GLY A 79 -3.26 4.10 14.11
N LEU A 80 -3.33 4.56 15.35
CA LEU A 80 -2.20 4.61 16.27
C LEU A 80 -1.95 3.21 16.85
N ILE A 81 -0.72 2.71 16.73
CA ILE A 81 -0.35 1.35 17.13
C ILE A 81 0.64 1.29 18.31
N SER A 82 1.21 2.43 18.71
CA SER A 82 2.08 2.58 19.89
C SER A 82 2.24 4.06 20.22
#